data_AF-A0AAU3RMY5-F1
#
_entry.id   AF-A0AAU3RMY5-F1
#
_cell.length_a   1.000
_cell.length_b   1.000
_cell.length_c   1.000
_cell.angle_alpha   90.00
_cell.angle_beta   90.00
_cell.angle_gamma   90.00
#
_symmetry.space_group_name_H-M   'P 1'
#
loop_
_entity.id
_entity.type
_entity.pdbx_description
1 polymer ?
#
loop_
_entity_poly.entity_id
_entity_poly.type
_entity_poly.pdbx_seq_one_letter_code
_entity_poly.pdbx_strand_id
1 'polypeptide(L)'
;MTAQLIGACAEEVGWRCYLQPLLRTRFGPVAASVLVGTAWGLWHVPALTQGPAYAAGFLTATVAMSVILGLALERVRSNRLLLAGGFHTLVNLGMLFVTDETSPATAPMAVFGAACLAAALPWIASARRAATAPDRIAAATADGPR
;
A
#
# COMPACT_ATOMS: atom_id res chain seq x y z
N MET A 1 -11.21 19.71 3.33
CA MET A 1 -11.46 18.25 3.17
C MET A 1 -11.72 17.86 1.72
N THR A 2 -12.65 18.50 1.01
CA THR A 2 -13.00 18.14 -0.38
C THR A 2 -11.81 18.20 -1.36
N ALA A 3 -10.98 19.24 -1.28
CA ALA A 3 -9.80 19.37 -2.15
C ALA A 3 -8.77 18.23 -1.93
N GLN A 4 -8.53 17.84 -0.68
CA GLN A 4 -7.65 16.71 -0.35
C GLN A 4 -8.18 15.39 -0.90
N LEU A 5 -9.49 15.17 -0.81
CA LEU A 5 -10.11 13.97 -1.37
C LEU A 5 -10.00 13.91 -2.90
N ILE A 6 -10.20 15.04 -3.57
CA ILE A 6 -10.04 15.12 -5.02
C ILE A 6 -8.59 14.85 -5.43
N GLY A 7 -7.61 15.50 -4.76
CA GLY A 7 -6.19 15.28 -5.02
C GLY A 7 -5.77 13.82 -4.79
N ALA A 8 -6.14 13.25 -3.64
CA ALA A 8 -5.87 11.86 -3.32
C ALA A 8 -6.51 10.90 -4.35
N CYS A 9 -7.77 11.11 -4.72
CA CYS A 9 -8.39 10.32 -5.78
C CYS A 9 -7.64 10.45 -7.12
N ALA A 10 -7.24 11.66 -7.52
CA ALA A 10 -6.51 11.87 -8.76
C ALA A 10 -5.19 11.08 -8.80
N GLU A 11 -4.45 11.04 -7.69
CA GLU A 11 -3.26 10.20 -7.56
C GLU A 11 -3.60 8.70 -7.65
N GLU A 12 -4.59 8.25 -6.87
CA GLU A 12 -4.95 6.82 -6.81
C GLU A 12 -5.52 6.29 -8.14
N VAL A 13 -6.07 7.15 -9.01
CA VAL A 13 -6.40 6.78 -10.40
C VAL A 13 -5.15 6.27 -11.13
N GLY A 14 -4.05 7.00 -11.07
CA GLY A 14 -2.80 6.60 -11.71
C GLY A 14 -2.19 5.36 -11.06
N TRP A 15 -2.07 5.36 -9.73
CA TRP A 15 -1.35 4.32 -9.01
C TRP A 15 -2.15 3.01 -8.91
N ARG A 16 -3.42 3.05 -8.49
CA ARG A 16 -4.23 1.84 -8.20
C ARG A 16 -5.12 1.40 -9.32
N CYS A 17 -5.62 2.34 -10.13
CA CYS A 17 -6.53 2.00 -11.22
C CYS A 17 -5.77 1.72 -12.52
N TYR A 18 -4.56 2.24 -12.69
CA TYR A 18 -3.76 2.05 -13.91
C TYR A 18 -2.47 1.24 -13.69
N LEU A 19 -1.49 1.76 -12.94
CA LEU A 19 -0.17 1.15 -12.85
C LEU A 19 -0.18 -0.20 -12.11
N GLN A 20 -0.88 -0.29 -10.98
CA GLN A 20 -0.90 -1.50 -10.18
C GLN A 20 -1.50 -2.72 -10.91
N PRO A 21 -2.67 -2.62 -11.59
CA PRO A 21 -3.20 -3.72 -12.39
C PRO A 21 -2.23 -4.19 -13.48
N LEU A 22 -1.54 -3.24 -14.15
CA LEU A 22 -0.55 -3.54 -15.20
C LEU A 22 0.66 -4.30 -14.63
N LEU A 23 1.20 -3.90 -13.49
CA LEU A 23 2.32 -4.59 -12.87
C LEU A 23 1.89 -5.94 -12.27
N ARG A 24 0.66 -6.03 -11.77
CA ARG A 24 0.10 -7.25 -11.17
C ARG A 24 0.05 -8.41 -12.15
N THR A 25 -0.27 -8.17 -13.43
CA THR A 25 -0.31 -9.24 -14.45
C THR A 25 1.05 -9.87 -14.71
N ARG A 26 2.15 -9.13 -14.48
CA ARG A 26 3.52 -9.59 -14.74
C ARG A 26 4.26 -10.09 -13.50
N PHE A 27 4.07 -9.45 -12.35
CA PHE A 27 4.87 -9.69 -11.14
C PHE A 27 4.07 -10.27 -9.96
N GLY A 28 2.76 -10.39 -10.11
CA GLY A 28 1.87 -10.80 -9.02
C GLY A 28 1.54 -9.67 -8.02
N PRO A 29 0.62 -9.92 -7.07
CA PRO A 29 -0.02 -8.87 -6.29
C PRO A 29 0.91 -8.21 -5.26
N VAL A 30 1.83 -8.96 -4.65
CA VAL A 30 2.77 -8.41 -3.66
C VAL A 30 3.83 -7.56 -4.34
N ALA A 31 4.51 -8.09 -5.35
CA ALA A 31 5.59 -7.37 -6.04
C ALA A 31 5.06 -6.15 -6.79
N ALA A 32 3.89 -6.23 -7.43
CA ALA A 32 3.26 -5.07 -8.05
C ALA A 32 2.98 -3.95 -7.04
N SER A 33 2.46 -4.30 -5.85
CA SER A 33 2.18 -3.31 -4.81
C SER A 33 3.46 -2.67 -4.25
N VAL A 34 4.56 -3.42 -4.13
CA VAL A 34 5.87 -2.89 -3.74
C VAL A 34 6.38 -1.91 -4.79
N LEU A 35 6.40 -2.30 -6.07
CA LEU A 35 6.87 -1.44 -7.16
C LEU A 35 6.09 -0.13 -7.26
N VAL A 36 4.76 -0.20 -7.14
CA VAL A 36 3.90 1.01 -7.12
C VAL A 36 4.21 1.87 -5.90
N GLY A 37 4.37 1.26 -4.73
CA GLY A 37 4.68 1.99 -3.50
C GLY A 37 6.02 2.69 -3.56
N THR A 38 7.04 2.05 -4.14
CA THR A 38 8.35 2.65 -4.35
C THR A 38 8.28 3.79 -5.34
N ALA A 39 7.62 3.61 -6.50
CA ALA A 39 7.46 4.67 -7.49
C ALA A 39 6.70 5.87 -6.92
N TRP A 40 5.63 5.62 -6.17
CA TRP A 40 4.84 6.65 -5.50
C TRP A 40 5.66 7.39 -4.44
N GLY A 41 6.38 6.66 -3.57
CA GLY A 41 7.26 7.27 -2.57
C GLY A 41 8.37 8.13 -3.19
N LEU A 42 8.99 7.66 -4.29
CA LEU A 42 10.04 8.40 -4.99
C LEU A 42 9.52 9.66 -5.71
N TRP A 43 8.24 9.68 -6.08
CA TRP A 43 7.61 10.85 -6.69
C TRP A 43 7.49 12.04 -5.70
N HIS A 44 7.54 11.78 -4.38
CA HIS A 44 7.48 12.81 -3.34
C HIS A 44 8.85 13.43 -3.06
N VAL A 45 9.43 14.11 -4.05
CA VAL A 45 10.77 14.72 -3.97
C VAL A 45 10.96 15.59 -2.71
N PRO A 46 10.01 16.46 -2.30
CA PRO A 46 10.19 17.29 -1.09
C PRO A 46 10.32 16.50 0.23
N ALA A 47 9.71 15.31 0.30
CA ALA A 47 9.83 14.44 1.48
C ALA A 47 11.23 13.83 1.57
N LEU A 48 11.85 13.54 0.42
CA LEU A 48 13.19 12.95 0.34
C LEU A 48 14.29 13.95 0.74
N THR A 49 14.04 15.25 0.66
CA THR A 49 15.00 16.30 1.02
C THR A 49 15.03 16.64 2.51
N GLN A 50 14.14 16.06 3.33
CA GLN A 50 14.08 16.31 4.79
C GLN A 50 15.20 15.61 5.59
N GLY A 51 16.05 14.82 4.92
CA GLY A 51 17.15 14.08 5.52
C GLY A 51 17.00 12.56 5.37
N PRO A 52 18.11 11.80 5.39
CA PRO A 52 18.12 10.39 5.01
C PRO A 52 17.25 9.51 5.92
N ALA A 53 17.23 9.79 7.22
CA ALA A 53 16.42 9.04 8.17
C ALA A 53 14.90 9.27 7.96
N TYR A 54 14.50 10.52 7.71
CA TYR A 54 13.12 10.86 7.39
C TYR A 54 12.70 10.20 6.06
N ALA A 55 13.53 10.34 5.03
CA ALA A 55 13.30 9.74 3.71
C ALA A 55 13.15 8.21 3.81
N ALA A 56 13.98 7.54 4.61
CA ALA A 56 13.87 6.10 4.83
C ALA A 56 12.56 5.71 5.53
N GLY A 57 12.16 6.45 6.56
CA GLY A 57 10.87 6.24 7.24
C GLY A 57 9.69 6.45 6.29
N PHE A 58 9.72 7.52 5.50
CA PHE A 58 8.70 7.85 4.51
C PHE A 58 8.60 6.80 3.39
N LEU A 59 9.72 6.37 2.81
CA LEU A 59 9.75 5.31 1.81
C LEU A 59 9.23 3.98 2.37
N THR A 60 9.57 3.66 3.62
CA THR A 60 9.05 2.47 4.30
C THR A 60 7.53 2.57 4.45
N ALA A 61 7.02 3.71 4.90
CA ALA A 61 5.59 3.95 5.05
C ALA A 61 4.83 3.82 3.72
N THR A 62 5.29 4.53 2.68
CA THR A 62 4.64 4.53 1.35
C THR A 62 4.62 3.16 0.70
N VAL A 63 5.73 2.39 0.78
CA VAL A 63 5.79 1.02 0.28
C VAL A 63 4.85 0.11 1.08
N ALA A 64 4.90 0.15 2.41
CA ALA A 64 4.07 -0.72 3.25
C ALA A 64 2.57 -0.42 3.09
N MET A 65 2.18 0.85 3.07
CA MET A 65 0.80 1.26 2.79
C MET A 65 0.34 0.82 1.41
N SER A 66 1.19 0.94 0.39
CA SER A 66 0.90 0.48 -0.96
C SER A 66 0.66 -1.03 -0.99
N VAL A 67 1.43 -1.82 -0.24
CA VAL A 67 1.20 -3.26 -0.08
C VAL A 67 -0.14 -3.55 0.60
N ILE A 68 -0.45 -2.87 1.71
CA ILE A 68 -1.73 -3.05 2.41
C ILE A 68 -2.91 -2.75 1.49
N LEU A 69 -2.91 -1.55 0.89
CA LEU A 69 -4.01 -1.11 0.03
C LEU A 69 -4.09 -1.96 -1.23
N GLY A 70 -2.94 -2.28 -1.82
CA GLY A 70 -2.88 -3.07 -3.03
C GLY A 70 -3.43 -4.49 -2.85
N LEU A 71 -3.12 -5.14 -1.73
CA LEU A 71 -3.65 -6.46 -1.39
C LEU A 71 -5.11 -6.40 -0.92
N ALA A 72 -5.52 -5.34 -0.21
CA ALA A 72 -6.91 -5.13 0.18
C ALA A 72 -7.83 -5.00 -1.03
N LEU A 73 -7.40 -4.24 -2.04
CA LEU A 73 -8.16 -4.00 -3.26
C LEU A 73 -8.33 -5.25 -4.14
N GLU A 74 -7.53 -6.30 -3.97
CA GLU A 74 -7.76 -7.60 -4.64
C GLU A 74 -9.12 -8.21 -4.27
N ARG A 75 -9.62 -7.92 -3.06
CA ARG A 75 -10.90 -8.44 -2.56
C ARG A 75 -12.09 -7.53 -2.89
N VAL A 76 -11.83 -6.39 -3.56
CA VAL A 76 -12.82 -5.35 -3.84
C VAL A 76 -13.17 -5.34 -5.32
N ARG A 77 -14.47 -5.54 -5.61
CA ARG A 77 -14.99 -5.57 -6.98
C ARG A 77 -15.38 -4.21 -7.54
N SER A 78 -15.83 -3.28 -6.70
CA SER A 78 -16.32 -1.94 -7.10
C SER A 78 -15.85 -0.88 -6.11
N ASN A 79 -15.94 0.40 -6.50
CA ASN A 79 -15.58 1.55 -5.64
C ASN A 79 -14.11 1.59 -5.16
N ARG A 80 -13.21 0.91 -5.89
CA ARG A 80 -11.77 0.82 -5.56
C ARG A 80 -11.12 2.20 -5.43
N LEU A 81 -11.51 3.14 -6.31
CA LEU A 81 -11.02 4.50 -6.29
C LEU A 81 -11.44 5.25 -5.01
N LEU A 82 -12.70 5.14 -4.60
CA LEU A 82 -13.19 5.82 -3.40
C LEU A 82 -12.56 5.25 -2.12
N LEU A 83 -12.35 3.93 -2.06
CA LEU A 83 -11.66 3.31 -0.94
C LEU A 83 -10.19 3.73 -0.88
N ALA A 84 -9.50 3.73 -2.02
CA ALA A 84 -8.11 4.16 -2.11
C ALA A 84 -7.94 5.64 -1.76
N GLY A 85 -8.72 6.51 -2.42
CA GLY A 85 -8.68 7.95 -2.20
C GLY A 85 -9.13 8.34 -0.79
N GLY A 86 -10.12 7.64 -0.23
CA GLY A 86 -10.54 7.80 1.16
C GLY A 86 -9.43 7.42 2.15
N PHE A 87 -8.81 6.26 1.97
CA PHE A 87 -7.67 5.83 2.80
C PHE A 87 -6.50 6.82 2.72
N HIS A 88 -6.11 7.23 1.51
CA HIS A 88 -5.06 8.21 1.28
C HIS A 88 -5.41 9.54 1.97
N THR A 89 -6.64 10.05 1.80
CA THR A 89 -7.08 11.28 2.48
C THR A 89 -6.99 11.17 4.00
N LEU A 90 -7.38 10.04 4.58
CA LEU A 90 -7.27 9.81 6.03
C LEU A 90 -5.82 9.83 6.49
N VAL A 91 -4.89 9.23 5.73
CA VAL A 91 -3.46 9.29 6.05
C VAL A 91 -2.94 10.71 5.95
N ASN A 92 -3.26 11.45 4.89
CA ASN A 92 -2.83 12.85 4.75
C ASN A 92 -3.34 13.71 5.92
N LEU A 93 -4.60 13.53 6.32
CA LEU A 93 -5.17 14.22 7.47
C LEU A 93 -4.48 13.80 8.78
N GLY A 94 -4.23 12.51 8.98
CA GLY A 94 -3.53 12.00 10.17
C GLY A 94 -2.10 12.55 10.27
N MET A 95 -1.39 12.63 9.15
CA MET A 95 -0.04 13.17 9.09
C MET A 95 0.02 14.63 9.53
N LEU A 96 -0.98 15.46 9.21
CA LEU A 96 -1.05 16.85 9.71
C LEU A 96 -1.06 16.96 11.24
N PHE A 97 -1.55 15.95 11.95
CA PHE A 97 -1.54 15.93 13.42
C PHE A 97 -0.25 15.34 14.02
N VAL A 98 0.50 14.58 13.23
CA VAL A 98 1.69 13.85 13.68
C VAL A 98 2.98 14.59 13.33
N THR A 99 3.00 15.35 12.24
CA THR A 99 4.14 16.18 11.83
C THR A 99 3.87 17.62 12.23
N ASP A 100 4.41 18.01 13.38
CA ASP A 100 4.45 19.41 13.81
C ASP A 100 5.52 20.15 12.98
N GLU A 101 5.16 21.28 12.37
CA GLU A 101 6.11 22.12 11.61
C GLU A 101 7.21 22.72 12.51
N THR A 102 7.02 22.69 13.83
CA THR A 102 7.94 23.28 14.81
C THR A 102 8.95 22.29 15.42
N SER A 103 8.83 20.99 15.12
CA SER A 103 9.66 19.91 15.71
C SER A 103 10.23 18.97 14.64
N PRO A 104 11.41 18.35 14.84
CA PRO A 104 11.95 17.39 13.89
C PRO A 104 11.01 16.19 13.69
N ALA A 105 10.31 16.14 12.56
CA ALA A 105 9.34 15.10 12.21
C ALA A 105 9.97 13.71 11.91
N THR A 106 11.29 13.54 12.10
CA THR A 106 12.01 12.30 11.77
C THR A 106 11.59 11.12 12.64
N ALA A 107 11.53 11.28 13.97
CA ALA A 107 11.14 10.18 14.86
C ALA A 107 9.68 9.75 14.63
N PRO A 108 8.69 10.67 14.55
CA PRO A 108 7.32 10.32 14.20
C PRO A 108 7.21 9.60 12.86
N MET A 109 7.94 10.06 11.83
CA MET A 109 7.94 9.42 10.52
C MET A 109 8.53 8.00 10.55
N ALA A 110 9.62 7.80 11.29
CA ALA A 110 10.23 6.47 11.45
C ALA A 110 9.27 5.50 12.17
N VAL A 111 8.60 5.95 13.23
CA VAL A 111 7.58 5.17 13.95
C VAL A 111 6.41 4.83 13.04
N PHE A 112 5.94 5.80 12.25
CA PHE A 112 4.86 5.59 11.30
C PHE A 112 5.22 4.55 10.23
N GLY A 113 6.41 4.68 9.63
CA GLY A 113 6.92 3.70 8.66
C GLY A 113 7.03 2.28 9.26
N ALA A 114 7.56 2.16 10.48
CA ALA A 114 7.65 0.88 11.18
C ALA A 114 6.25 0.29 11.47
N ALA A 115 5.30 1.11 11.90
CA ALA A 115 3.91 0.69 12.15
C ALA A 115 3.22 0.19 10.88
N CYS A 116 3.36 0.92 9.77
CA CYS A 116 2.84 0.49 8.47
C CYS A 116 3.49 -0.83 8.01
N LEU A 117 4.80 -0.98 8.18
CA LEU A 117 5.51 -2.20 7.83
C LEU A 117 5.00 -3.40 8.64
N ALA A 118 4.87 -3.24 9.96
CA ALA A 118 4.30 -4.26 10.83
C ALA A 118 2.87 -4.64 10.40
N ALA A 119 2.05 -3.63 10.07
CA ALA A 119 0.68 -3.83 9.58
C ALA A 119 0.62 -4.51 8.20
N ALA A 120 1.66 -4.44 7.37
CA ALA A 120 1.71 -5.10 6.06
C ALA A 120 2.02 -6.61 6.16
N LEU A 121 2.72 -7.06 7.21
CA LEU A 121 3.14 -8.47 7.36
C LEU A 121 1.98 -9.48 7.31
N PRO A 122 0.83 -9.28 8.00
CA PRO A 122 -0.31 -10.19 7.93
C PRO A 122 -0.91 -10.29 6.53
N TRP A 123 -0.92 -9.18 5.79
CA TRP A 123 -1.43 -9.12 4.42
C TRP A 123 -0.53 -9.91 3.47
N ILE A 124 0.78 -9.73 3.56
CA ILE A 124 1.76 -10.48 2.79
C ILE A 124 1.65 -11.98 3.11
N ALA A 125 1.59 -12.33 4.39
CA ALA A 125 1.43 -13.72 4.82
C ALA A 125 0.13 -14.34 4.27
N SER A 126 -0.98 -13.60 4.31
CA SER A 126 -2.25 -14.04 3.72
C SER A 126 -2.16 -14.23 2.21
N ALA A 127 -1.50 -13.33 1.48
CA ALA A 127 -1.36 -13.41 0.04
C ALA A 127 -0.48 -14.60 -0.39
N ARG A 128 0.61 -14.85 0.34
CA ARG A 128 1.49 -16.00 0.09
C ARG A 128 0.79 -17.32 0.37
N ARG A 129 0.03 -17.43 1.46
CA ARG A 129 -0.78 -18.63 1.77
C ARG A 129 -1.82 -18.93 0.68
N ALA A 130 -2.46 -17.90 0.13
CA ALA A 130 -3.42 -18.07 -0.96
C ALA A 130 -2.74 -18.57 -2.25
N ALA A 131 -1.52 -18.12 -2.54
CA ALA A 131 -0.77 -18.56 -3.72
C ALA A 131 -0.27 -20.01 -3.63
N THR A 132 -0.07 -20.56 -2.43
CA THR A 132 0.39 -21.94 -2.20
C THR A 132 -0.74 -22.93 -1.90
N ALA A 133 -1.98 -22.47 -1.78
CA ALA A 133 -3.10 -23.34 -1.47
C ALA A 133 -3.33 -24.34 -2.64
N PRO A 134 -3.46 -25.66 -2.37
CA PRO A 134 -3.76 -26.64 -3.40
C PRO A 134 -5.05 -26.26 -4.12
N ASP A 135 -5.07 -26.43 -5.44
CA ASP A 135 -6.27 -26.19 -6.21
C ASP A 135 -7.39 -27.09 -5.68
N ARG A 136 -8.51 -26.49 -5.23
CA ARG A 136 -9.57 -27.23 -4.52
C ARG A 136 -10.14 -28.37 -5.37
N ILE A 137 -10.03 -28.24 -6.70
CA ILE A 137 -10.42 -29.25 -7.67
C ILE A 137 -9.45 -30.44 -7.63
N ALA A 138 -8.14 -30.20 -7.62
CA ALA A 138 -7.12 -31.27 -7.54
C ALA A 138 -7.17 -32.03 -6.21
N ALA A 139 -7.43 -31.32 -5.10
CA ALA A 139 -7.60 -31.94 -3.78
C ALA A 139 -8.86 -32.81 -3.69
N ALA A 140 -9.97 -32.40 -4.32
CA ALA A 140 -11.20 -33.18 -4.36
C ALA A 140 -11.09 -34.45 -5.24
N THR A 141 -10.28 -34.41 -6.29
CA THR A 141 -10.05 -35.59 -7.16
C THR A 141 -9.07 -36.62 -6.58
N ALA A 142 -8.23 -36.23 -5.62
CA ALA A 142 -7.25 -37.12 -4.99
C ALA A 142 -7.85 -38.03 -3.90
N ASP A 143 -9.05 -37.69 -3.39
CA ASP A 143 -9.75 -38.41 -2.31
C ASP A 143 -10.93 -39.26 -2.83
N GLY A 144 -10.91 -39.60 -4.13
CA GLY A 144 -11.91 -40.49 -4.73
C GLY A 144 -11.94 -41.87 -4.06
N PRO A 145 -13.13 -42.46 -3.82
CA PRO A 145 -13.28 -43.66 -2.98
C PRO A 145 -12.49 -44.84 -3.57
N ARG A 146 -11.62 -45.43 -2.74
CA ARG A 146 -10.97 -46.72 -3.00
C ARG A 146 -11.95 -47.87 -2.87
#